data_AF-A0A376MJX9-F1
#
_entry.id   AF-A0A376MJX9-F1
#
_cell.length_a   1.000
_cell.length_b   1.000
_cell.length_c   1.000
_cell.angle_alpha   90.00
_cell.angle_beta   90.00
_cell.angle_gamma   90.00
#
_symmetry.space_group_name_H-M   'P 1'
#
loop_
_entity.id
_entity.type
_entity.pdbx_description
1 polymer ?
#
loop_
_entity_poly.entity_id
_entity_poly.type
_entity_poly.pdbx_seq_one_letter_code
_entity_poly.pdbx_strand_id
1 'polypeptide(L)'
;MNALAFIPQFTAWADAGMLTLVEGPFDESLLDTCWLAIAATDDDALNQRVSEAAEARRIFCNVVDAPKAASFIRPSIIDRSPLMVAVSSGGTSPVLARLLREKLDHCCRCIWAR
;
A
#
# COMPACT_ATOMS: atom_id res chain seq x y z
N MET A 1 -2.51 -8.18 10.20
CA MET A 1 -3.02 -8.40 8.84
C MET A 1 -4.14 -9.42 8.92
N ASN A 2 -5.29 -9.15 8.30
CA ASN A 2 -6.43 -10.06 8.28
C ASN A 2 -6.71 -10.58 6.87
N ALA A 3 -6.95 -11.87 6.76
CA ALA A 3 -7.35 -12.55 5.53
C ALA A 3 -7.99 -13.91 5.86
N LEU A 4 -8.72 -14.47 4.89
CA LEU A 4 -9.30 -15.81 4.99
C LEU A 4 -8.24 -16.93 4.89
N ALA A 5 -7.13 -16.66 4.23
CA ALA A 5 -6.00 -17.57 4.08
C ALA A 5 -4.73 -16.76 3.79
N PHE A 6 -3.58 -17.33 4.14
CA PHE A 6 -2.28 -16.69 3.96
C PHE A 6 -1.34 -17.57 3.14
N ILE A 7 -0.57 -16.95 2.24
CA ILE A 7 0.54 -17.64 1.55
C ILE A 7 1.70 -17.91 2.53
N PRO A 8 2.56 -18.92 2.29
CA PRO A 8 3.61 -19.33 3.23
C PRO A 8 4.55 -18.21 3.69
N GLN A 9 4.76 -17.20 2.84
CA GLN A 9 5.60 -16.04 3.16
C GLN A 9 5.08 -15.25 4.36
N PHE A 10 3.76 -15.13 4.53
CA PHE A 10 3.17 -14.42 5.67
C PHE A 10 3.35 -15.20 6.97
N THR A 11 3.23 -16.52 6.92
CA THR A 11 3.51 -17.39 8.07
C THR A 11 4.96 -17.25 8.50
N ALA A 12 5.92 -17.29 7.56
CA ALA A 12 7.33 -17.10 7.86
C ALA A 12 7.64 -15.74 8.53
N TRP A 13 6.96 -14.66 8.10
CA TRP A 13 7.09 -13.35 8.74
C TRP A 13 6.42 -13.26 10.10
N ALA A 14 5.31 -13.97 10.32
CA ALA A 14 4.67 -14.07 11.62
C ALA A 14 5.57 -14.83 12.61
N ASP A 15 6.16 -15.95 12.19
CA ASP A 15 7.10 -16.75 12.99
C ASP A 15 8.36 -15.96 13.34
N ALA A 16 8.78 -15.04 12.47
CA ALA A 16 9.87 -14.10 12.71
C ALA A 16 9.49 -12.89 13.58
N GLY A 17 8.22 -12.78 14.03
CA GLY A 17 7.73 -11.68 14.84
C GLY A 17 7.62 -10.33 14.09
N MET A 18 7.63 -10.35 12.76
CA MET A 18 7.59 -9.14 11.93
C MET A 18 6.16 -8.59 11.78
N LEU A 19 5.15 -9.44 11.95
CA LEU A 19 3.74 -9.09 11.78
C LEU A 19 2.82 -10.02 12.59
N THR A 20 1.59 -9.57 12.82
CA THR A 20 0.53 -10.38 13.43
C THR A 20 -0.48 -10.79 12.35
N LEU A 21 -0.82 -12.07 12.29
CA LEU A 21 -1.86 -12.61 11.42
C LEU A 21 -3.17 -12.79 12.19
N VAL A 22 -4.28 -12.44 11.55
CA VAL A 22 -5.64 -12.67 12.05
C VAL A 22 -6.40 -13.40 10.96
N GLU A 23 -6.54 -14.71 11.09
CA GLU A 23 -7.25 -15.53 10.11
C GLU A 23 -8.75 -15.46 10.33
N GLY A 24 -9.51 -15.14 9.28
CA GLY A 24 -10.96 -15.01 9.35
C GLY A 24 -11.52 -13.90 8.45
N PRO A 25 -12.85 -13.72 8.44
CA PRO A 25 -13.47 -12.63 7.72
C PRO A 25 -13.04 -11.26 8.29
N PHE A 26 -13.18 -10.21 7.48
CA PHE A 26 -12.90 -8.85 7.90
C PHE A 26 -13.78 -8.44 9.08
N ASP A 27 -13.12 -7.97 10.14
CA ASP A 27 -13.72 -7.38 11.32
C ASP A 27 -13.28 -5.91 11.40
N GLU A 28 -14.26 -5.01 11.45
CA GLU A 28 -14.02 -3.57 11.52
C GLU A 28 -13.31 -3.13 12.80
N SER A 29 -13.42 -3.89 13.89
CA SER A 29 -12.72 -3.58 15.15
C SER A 29 -11.20 -3.64 15.00
N LEU A 30 -10.70 -4.36 13.99
CA LEU A 30 -9.27 -4.39 13.66
C LEU A 30 -8.75 -3.02 13.20
N LEU A 31 -9.63 -2.11 12.78
CA LEU A 31 -9.27 -0.75 12.38
C LEU A 31 -9.15 0.22 13.56
N ASP A 32 -9.70 -0.09 14.74
CA ASP A 32 -9.85 0.90 15.82
C ASP A 32 -8.51 1.45 16.35
N THR A 33 -7.43 0.70 16.20
CA THR A 33 -6.07 1.12 16.60
C THR A 33 -5.13 1.36 15.41
N CYS A 34 -5.65 1.41 14.19
CA CYS A 34 -4.86 1.52 12.96
C CYS A 34 -4.73 2.97 12.49
N TRP A 35 -3.57 3.30 11.90
CA TRP A 35 -3.31 4.61 11.27
C TRP A 35 -3.42 4.56 9.75
N LEU A 36 -3.25 3.36 9.16
CA LEU A 36 -3.29 3.10 7.73
C LEU A 36 -3.93 1.73 7.50
N ALA A 37 -4.85 1.66 6.54
CA ALA A 37 -5.49 0.45 6.05
C ALA A 37 -5.13 0.22 4.58
N ILE A 38 -4.98 -1.04 4.19
CA ILE A 38 -4.77 -1.43 2.79
C ILE A 38 -5.75 -2.56 2.49
N ALA A 39 -6.68 -2.30 1.57
CA ALA A 39 -7.62 -3.30 1.06
C ALA A 39 -7.02 -3.94 -0.20
N ALA A 40 -6.56 -5.18 -0.07
CA ALA A 40 -5.85 -5.93 -1.11
C ALA A 40 -6.45 -7.33 -1.27
N THR A 41 -7.77 -7.41 -1.35
CA THR A 41 -8.50 -8.67 -1.61
C THR A 41 -9.05 -8.69 -3.02
N ASP A 42 -9.37 -9.88 -3.54
CA ASP A 42 -10.01 -10.04 -4.85
C ASP A 42 -11.54 -9.75 -4.82
N ASP A 43 -12.08 -9.33 -3.67
CA ASP A 43 -13.50 -9.01 -3.49
C ASP A 43 -13.69 -7.48 -3.40
N ASP A 44 -14.21 -6.90 -4.49
CA ASP A 44 -14.47 -5.46 -4.58
C ASP A 44 -15.47 -4.96 -3.53
N ALA A 45 -16.48 -5.76 -3.18
CA ALA A 45 -17.48 -5.37 -2.17
C ALA A 45 -16.85 -5.35 -0.78
N LEU A 46 -15.97 -6.31 -0.49
CA LEU A 46 -15.19 -6.32 0.74
C LEU A 46 -14.23 -5.13 0.81
N ASN A 47 -13.51 -4.86 -0.28
CA ASN A 47 -12.59 -3.73 -0.38
C ASN A 47 -13.30 -2.38 -0.14
N GLN A 48 -14.52 -2.22 -0.69
CA GLN A 48 -15.35 -1.05 -0.48
C GLN A 48 -15.76 -0.90 0.99
N ARG A 49 -16.20 -1.99 1.64
CA ARG A 49 -16.53 -1.99 3.08
C ARG A 49 -15.33 -1.60 3.95
N VAL A 50 -14.14 -2.09 3.62
CA VAL A 50 -12.90 -1.71 4.33
C VAL A 50 -12.61 -0.22 4.16
N SER A 51 -12.78 0.32 2.95
CA SER A 51 -12.59 1.75 2.67
C SER A 51 -13.57 2.63 3.46
N GLU A 52 -14.86 2.29 3.45
CA GLU A 52 -15.90 3.01 4.20
C GLU A 52 -15.67 2.97 5.71
N ALA A 53 -15.33 1.79 6.25
CA ALA A 53 -15.04 1.62 7.66
C ALA A 53 -13.80 2.41 8.11
N ALA A 54 -12.78 2.51 7.25
CA ALA A 54 -11.59 3.31 7.50
C ALA A 54 -11.87 4.81 7.40
N GLU A 55 -12.63 5.25 6.40
CA GLU A 55 -13.01 6.65 6.21
C GLU A 55 -13.84 7.17 7.39
N ALA A 56 -14.81 6.38 7.87
CA ALA A 56 -15.62 6.70 9.04
C ALA A 56 -14.77 6.93 10.31
N ARG A 57 -13.60 6.28 10.38
CA ARG A 57 -12.64 6.39 11.50
C ARG A 57 -11.53 7.41 11.23
N ARG A 58 -11.53 8.08 10.06
CA ARG A 58 -10.48 9.00 9.57
C ARG A 58 -9.11 8.31 9.45
N ILE A 59 -9.11 7.06 9.03
CA ILE A 59 -7.92 6.25 8.77
C ILE A 59 -7.63 6.31 7.27
N PHE A 60 -6.37 6.54 6.89
CA PHE A 60 -5.98 6.48 5.48
C PHE A 60 -6.16 5.06 4.95
N CYS A 61 -6.91 4.90 3.86
CA CYS A 61 -7.15 3.62 3.24
C CYS A 61 -6.69 3.63 1.79
N ASN A 62 -5.84 2.66 1.45
CA ASN A 62 -5.50 2.38 0.06
C ASN A 62 -6.25 1.13 -0.41
N VAL A 63 -7.14 1.30 -1.39
CA VAL A 63 -7.75 0.19 -2.11
C VAL A 63 -6.89 -0.13 -3.32
N VAL A 64 -6.37 -1.36 -3.38
CA VAL A 64 -5.58 -1.84 -4.50
C VAL A 64 -6.48 -1.92 -5.75
N ASP A 65 -5.95 -1.49 -6.89
CA ASP A 65 -6.64 -1.44 -8.20
C ASP A 65 -7.88 -0.53 -8.33
N ALA A 66 -8.37 0.07 -7.23
CA ALA A 66 -9.46 1.05 -7.24
C ALA A 66 -9.03 2.43 -6.67
N PRO A 67 -8.17 3.19 -7.36
CA PRO A 67 -7.61 4.45 -6.86
C PRO A 67 -8.67 5.54 -6.59
N LYS A 68 -9.88 5.44 -7.16
CA LYS A 68 -11.00 6.36 -6.91
C LYS A 68 -11.73 6.07 -5.59
N ALA A 69 -11.63 4.85 -5.08
CA ALA A 69 -12.22 4.41 -3.82
C ALA A 69 -11.23 4.51 -2.64
N ALA A 70 -9.99 4.91 -2.91
CA ALA A 70 -8.93 5.05 -1.91
C ALA A 70 -8.81 6.49 -1.42
N SER A 71 -8.64 6.69 -0.11
CA SER A 71 -8.33 8.02 0.46
C SER A 71 -6.85 8.39 0.31
N PHE A 72 -5.99 7.46 -0.09
CA PHE A 72 -4.61 7.72 -0.49
C PHE A 72 -4.17 6.88 -1.71
N ILE A 73 -3.40 7.51 -2.61
CA ILE A 73 -2.81 6.85 -3.78
C ILE A 73 -1.34 6.54 -3.50
N ARG A 74 -0.96 5.26 -3.59
CA ARG A 74 0.43 4.84 -3.44
C ARG A 74 1.32 5.43 -4.56
N PRO A 75 2.31 6.29 -4.24
CA PRO A 75 3.22 6.83 -5.25
C PRO A 75 4.26 5.77 -5.67
N SER A 76 4.90 6.01 -6.81
CA SER A 76 6.16 5.34 -7.14
C SER A 76 7.29 5.92 -6.29
N ILE A 77 7.93 5.10 -5.46
CA ILE A 77 9.01 5.53 -4.57
C ILE A 77 10.36 5.11 -5.17
N ILE A 78 11.29 6.06 -5.21
CA ILE A 78 12.72 5.83 -5.42
C ILE A 78 13.40 6.07 -4.08
N ASP A 79 13.88 5.01 -3.46
CA ASP A 79 14.62 5.07 -2.20
C ASP A 79 16.12 4.96 -2.50
N ARG A 80 16.83 6.07 -2.29
CA ARG A 80 18.28 6.14 -2.29
C ARG A 80 18.69 6.94 -1.05
N SER A 81 18.50 6.34 0.11
CA SER A 81 18.89 6.95 1.39
C SER A 81 20.26 7.65 1.32
N PRO A 82 20.36 8.92 1.75
CA PRO A 82 19.40 9.66 2.57
C PRO A 82 18.31 10.43 1.80
N LEU A 83 18.26 10.41 0.47
CA LEU A 83 17.24 11.13 -0.31
C LEU A 83 16.19 10.16 -0.88
N MET A 84 14.94 10.45 -0.59
CA MET A 84 13.78 9.71 -1.08
C MET A 84 12.96 10.59 -2.01
N VAL A 85 12.61 10.06 -3.19
CA VAL A 85 11.76 10.76 -4.16
C VAL A 85 10.49 9.94 -4.38
N ALA A 86 9.33 10.55 -4.12
CA ALA A 86 8.03 9.98 -4.40
C ALA A 86 7.41 10.67 -5.63
N VAL A 87 7.03 9.90 -6.64
CA VAL A 87 6.38 10.39 -7.86
C VAL A 87 4.96 9.82 -7.93
N SER A 88 3.96 10.70 -7.96
CA SER A 88 2.56 10.34 -8.18
C SER A 88 1.97 11.24 -9.26
N SER A 89 1.18 10.65 -10.16
CA SER A 89 0.37 11.39 -11.12
C SER A 89 -1.10 11.43 -10.69
N GLY A 90 -1.43 11.12 -9.43
CA GLY A 90 -2.82 11.07 -8.95
C GLY A 90 -3.68 10.03 -9.68
N GLY A 91 -3.05 8.99 -10.25
CA GLY A 91 -3.71 7.98 -11.07
C GLY A 91 -4.01 8.40 -12.52
N THR A 92 -3.72 9.65 -12.92
CA THR A 92 -4.08 10.18 -14.25
C THR A 92 -3.16 9.70 -15.38
N SER A 93 -1.90 9.37 -15.06
CA SER A 93 -0.98 8.80 -16.04
C SER A 93 0.05 7.89 -15.36
N PRO A 94 -0.26 6.58 -15.21
CA PRO A 94 0.66 5.60 -14.61
C PRO A 94 1.94 5.46 -15.43
N VAL A 95 1.83 5.58 -16.76
CA VAL A 95 2.97 5.49 -17.69
C VAL A 95 3.95 6.65 -17.47
N LEU A 96 3.45 7.88 -17.32
CA LEU A 96 4.31 9.04 -17.04
C LEU A 96 5.03 8.89 -15.69
N ALA A 97 4.33 8.42 -14.65
CA ALA A 97 4.95 8.17 -13.35
C ALA A 97 6.07 7.12 -13.45
N ARG A 98 5.88 6.06 -14.25
CA ARG A 98 6.91 5.04 -14.51
C ARG A 98 8.11 5.61 -15.27
N LEU A 99 7.88 6.38 -16.34
CA LEU A 99 8.95 6.99 -17.13
C LEU A 99 9.79 7.99 -16.33
N LEU A 100 9.12 8.81 -15.50
CA LEU A 100 9.82 9.73 -14.58
C LEU A 100 10.63 8.96 -13.55
N ARG A 101 10.08 7.87 -13.01
CA ARG A 101 10.80 7.00 -12.07
C ARG A 101 12.07 6.42 -12.69
N GLU A 102 11.97 5.87 -13.90
CA GLU A 102 13.09 5.27 -14.62
C GLU A 102 14.18 6.31 -14.95
N LYS A 103 13.78 7.51 -15.43
CA LYS A 103 14.72 8.59 -15.69
C LYS A 103 15.42 9.09 -14.43
N LEU A 104 14.68 9.25 -13.33
CA LEU A 104 15.24 9.70 -12.06
C LEU A 104 16.19 8.66 -11.47
N ASP A 105 15.84 7.36 -11.49
CA ASP A 105 16.76 6.32 -11.02
C ASP A 105 18.04 6.24 -11.88
N HIS A 106 17.93 6.45 -13.20
CA HIS A 106 19.10 6.51 -14.08
C HIS A 106 19.99 7.73 -13.79
N CYS A 107 19.41 8.93 -13.65
CA CYS A 107 20.16 10.15 -13.29
C CYS A 107 20.82 10.03 -11.92
N CYS A 108 20.11 9.50 -10.91
CA CYS A 108 20.65 9.29 -9.57
C CYS A 108 21.84 8.31 -9.58
N ARG A 109 21.83 7.26 -10.42
CA ARG A 109 22.99 6.37 -10.60
C ARG A 109 24.21 7.11 -11.14
N CYS A 110 24.03 8.05 -12.07
CA CYS A 110 25.14 8.80 -12.67
C CYS A 110 25.72 9.88 -11.73
N ILE A 111 24.87 10.52 -10.91
CA ILE A 111 25.28 11.64 -10.05
C ILE A 111 25.88 11.15 -8.72
N TRP A 112 25.51 9.96 -8.25
CA TRP A 112 25.96 9.41 -6.96
C TRP A 112 26.85 8.17 -7.06
N ALA A 113 27.41 7.88 -8.23
CA ALA A 113 28.48 6.88 -8.38
C ALA A 113 29.86 7.40 -7.91
N ARG A 114 29.89 8.41 -7.04
CA ARG A 114 31.10 8.97 -6.40
C ARG A 114 30.95 8.93 -4.89
#